data_AF-A0A7W3IXW5-F1
#
_entry.id   AF-A0A7W3IXW5-F1
#
_cell.length_a   1.000
_cell.length_b   1.000
_cell.length_c   1.000
_cell.angle_alpha   90.00
_cell.angle_beta   90.00
_cell.angle_gamma   90.00
#
_symmetry.space_group_name_H-M   'P 1'
#
loop_
_entity.id
_entity.type
_entity.pdbx_description
1 polymer ?
#
loop_
_entity_poly.entity_id
_entity_poly.type
_entity_poly.pdbx_seq_one_letter_code
_entity_poly.pdbx_strand_id
1 'polypeptide(L)'
;MLRRSALLLAVLALLLVGGGVAVARSAPSLETGGPTAVSGTEATSVFTIAGRTIRQIRYADGGTLRYTFGLTNTGHLPLTVRGLADDQPSTRLFTYTGLTGPDGAGDVHLGPGETARLTLALRMGGCESLSARAGAFVTEVVLRTEQAGVFDDEVRVTLPEEVHTGSPREAFCPRSTATSRPPG
;
A
#
# COMPACT_ATOMS: atom_id res chain seq x y z
N MET A 1 -39.40 0.81 -52.93
CA MET A 1 -39.12 0.10 -51.67
C MET A 1 -37.64 0.04 -51.30
N LEU A 2 -36.68 0.05 -52.25
CA LEU A 2 -35.23 0.02 -51.99
C LEU A 2 -34.65 1.18 -51.15
N ARG A 3 -35.19 2.41 -51.27
CA ARG A 3 -34.64 3.58 -50.56
C ARG A 3 -34.80 3.52 -49.04
N ARG A 4 -35.85 2.86 -48.53
CA ARG A 4 -36.10 2.74 -47.08
C ARG A 4 -35.12 1.77 -46.41
N SER A 5 -34.75 0.69 -47.09
CA SER A 5 -33.81 -0.31 -46.59
C SER A 5 -32.37 0.22 -46.49
N ALA A 6 -31.95 1.05 -47.45
CA ALA A 6 -30.63 1.68 -47.43
C ALA A 6 -30.47 2.70 -46.28
N LEU A 7 -31.55 3.44 -45.95
CA LEU A 7 -31.57 4.37 -44.83
C LEU A 7 -31.49 3.65 -43.47
N LEU A 8 -32.18 2.52 -43.32
CA LEU A 8 -32.14 1.72 -42.09
C LEU A 8 -30.74 1.10 -41.85
N LEU A 9 -30.08 0.61 -42.90
CA LEU A 9 -28.72 0.09 -42.81
C LEU A 9 -27.69 1.18 -42.49
N ALA A 10 -27.84 2.38 -43.06
CA ALA A 10 -26.97 3.52 -42.76
C ALA A 10 -27.12 3.99 -41.31
N VAL A 11 -28.35 4.01 -40.77
CA VAL A 11 -28.60 4.37 -39.36
C VAL A 11 -28.07 3.30 -38.40
N LEU A 12 -28.22 2.01 -38.73
CA LEU A 12 -27.68 0.92 -37.91
C LEU A 12 -26.14 0.90 -37.92
N ALA A 13 -25.51 1.21 -39.06
CA ALA A 13 -24.06 1.34 -39.15
C ALA A 13 -23.52 2.56 -38.38
N LEU A 14 -24.24 3.69 -38.38
CA LEU A 14 -23.86 4.86 -37.57
C LEU A 14 -23.97 4.61 -36.06
N LEU A 15 -24.94 3.81 -35.62
CA LEU A 15 -25.09 3.46 -34.20
C LEU A 15 -23.98 2.51 -33.71
N LEU A 16 -23.40 1.69 -34.58
CA LEU A 16 -22.27 0.81 -34.24
C LEU A 16 -20.93 1.55 -34.20
N VAL A 17 -20.77 2.65 -34.95
CA VAL A 17 -19.53 3.45 -34.95
C VAL A 17 -19.50 4.49 -33.82
N GLY A 18 -20.66 4.95 -33.34
CA GLY A 18 -20.77 5.96 -32.29
C GLY A 18 -20.82 5.43 -30.85
N GLY A 19 -20.81 4.11 -30.65
CA GLY A 19 -20.93 3.46 -29.35
C GLY A 19 -19.63 3.47 -28.54
N GLY A 20 -18.97 4.62 -28.41
CA GLY A 20 -17.92 4.78 -27.40
C GLY A 20 -18.58 4.68 -26.03
N VAL A 21 -18.42 3.56 -25.34
CA VAL A 21 -18.81 3.47 -23.92
C VAL A 21 -17.94 4.46 -23.17
N ALA A 22 -18.51 5.60 -22.80
CA ALA A 22 -17.84 6.56 -21.94
C ALA A 22 -17.65 5.89 -20.57
N VAL A 23 -16.48 5.29 -20.35
CA VAL A 23 -16.09 4.83 -19.01
C VAL A 23 -15.84 6.10 -18.22
N ALA A 24 -16.79 6.46 -17.36
CA ALA A 24 -16.60 7.56 -16.42
C ALA A 24 -15.38 7.21 -15.55
N ARG A 25 -14.32 8.02 -15.62
CA ARG A 25 -13.12 7.84 -14.79
C ARG A 25 -13.52 7.95 -13.32
N SER A 26 -13.62 6.82 -12.65
CA SER A 26 -13.78 6.73 -11.20
C SER A 26 -12.42 6.49 -10.56
N ALA A 27 -12.04 7.24 -9.55
CA ALA A 27 -10.81 6.96 -8.80
C ALA A 27 -10.81 5.51 -8.31
N PRO A 28 -9.65 4.81 -8.33
CA PRO A 28 -9.57 3.46 -7.80
C PRO A 28 -10.01 3.42 -6.33
N SER A 29 -10.77 2.39 -5.97
CA SER A 29 -11.21 2.14 -4.60
C SER A 29 -10.55 0.86 -4.11
N LEU A 30 -9.77 0.99 -3.05
CA LEU A 30 -8.97 -0.07 -2.47
C LEU A 30 -9.22 -0.12 -0.96
N GLU A 31 -9.40 -1.34 -0.45
CA GLU A 31 -9.50 -1.61 0.97
C GLU A 31 -8.44 -2.62 1.39
N THR A 32 -7.96 -2.51 2.62
CA THR A 32 -6.99 -3.46 3.19
C THR A 32 -7.63 -4.32 4.27
N GLY A 33 -7.10 -5.53 4.44
CA GLY A 33 -7.64 -6.50 5.38
C GLY A 33 -6.62 -7.51 5.90
N GLY A 34 -7.02 -8.22 6.96
CA GLY A 34 -6.30 -9.37 7.50
C GLY A 34 -6.67 -10.71 6.80
N PRO A 35 -5.96 -11.81 7.10
CA PRO A 35 -4.92 -11.91 8.11
C PRO A 35 -3.62 -11.21 7.70
N THR A 36 -2.91 -10.71 8.70
CA THR A 36 -1.61 -10.07 8.55
C THR A 36 -0.50 -11.04 8.94
N ALA A 37 0.63 -10.99 8.23
CA ALA A 37 1.80 -11.80 8.54
C ALA A 37 3.05 -10.92 8.64
N VAL A 38 3.97 -11.30 9.52
CA VAL A 38 5.22 -10.56 9.70
C VAL A 38 6.41 -11.51 9.72
N SER A 39 7.49 -11.09 9.05
CA SER A 39 8.80 -11.73 9.11
C SER A 39 9.93 -10.69 9.06
N GLY A 40 11.18 -11.14 9.25
CA GLY A 40 12.35 -10.26 9.29
C GLY A 40 12.57 -9.53 10.62
N THR A 41 11.83 -9.91 11.65
CA THR A 41 11.97 -9.46 13.05
C THR A 41 11.68 -10.64 13.98
N GLU A 42 12.36 -10.70 15.12
CA GLU A 42 12.31 -11.83 16.05
C GLU A 42 11.21 -11.72 17.10
N ALA A 43 10.58 -10.54 17.27
CA ALA A 43 9.48 -10.38 18.22
C ALA A 43 8.40 -9.44 17.68
N THR A 44 7.17 -9.94 17.68
CA THR A 44 5.95 -9.16 17.37
C THR A 44 4.89 -9.42 18.43
N SER A 45 4.12 -8.38 18.75
CA SER A 45 2.87 -8.52 19.51
C SER A 45 1.77 -7.71 18.82
N VAL A 46 0.52 -8.11 19.04
CA VAL A 46 -0.65 -7.44 18.47
C VAL A 46 -1.60 -7.10 19.61
N PHE A 47 -2.09 -5.87 19.65
CA PHE A 47 -3.05 -5.41 20.65
C PHE A 47 -3.98 -4.36 20.05
N THR A 48 -5.14 -4.16 20.69
CA THR A 48 -6.12 -3.17 20.25
C THR A 48 -6.17 -2.02 21.24
N ILE A 49 -6.05 -0.79 20.77
CA ILE A 49 -6.20 0.44 21.57
C ILE A 49 -7.21 1.34 20.86
N ALA A 50 -8.26 1.76 21.57
CA ALA A 50 -9.27 2.69 21.06
C ALA A 50 -9.82 2.29 19.67
N GLY A 51 -10.07 0.99 19.45
CA GLY A 51 -10.59 0.47 18.18
C GLY A 51 -9.55 0.30 17.06
N ARG A 52 -8.27 0.58 17.31
CA ARG A 52 -7.18 0.43 16.35
C ARG A 52 -6.36 -0.81 16.70
N THR A 53 -6.10 -1.67 15.73
CA THR A 53 -5.18 -2.80 15.90
C THR A 53 -3.75 -2.32 15.66
N ILE A 54 -2.88 -2.54 16.64
CA ILE A 54 -1.48 -2.13 16.61
C ILE A 54 -0.64 -3.38 16.60
N ARG A 55 0.28 -3.45 15.64
CA ARG A 55 1.33 -4.45 15.60
C ARG A 55 2.63 -3.84 16.09
N GLN A 56 3.01 -4.20 17.30
CA GLN A 56 4.31 -3.83 17.85
C GLN A 56 5.39 -4.76 17.29
N ILE A 57 6.46 -4.17 16.78
CA ILE A 57 7.61 -4.84 16.18
C ILE A 57 8.86 -4.50 16.98
N ARG A 58 9.65 -5.53 17.32
CA ARG A 58 11.01 -5.33 17.84
C ARG A 58 11.90 -4.74 16.75
N TYR A 59 12.50 -3.61 17.08
CA TYR A 59 13.46 -2.92 16.23
C TYR A 59 14.71 -3.79 16.02
N ALA A 60 15.18 -3.87 14.77
CA ALA A 60 16.42 -4.52 14.39
C ALA A 60 17.18 -3.59 13.44
N ASP A 61 18.27 -2.96 13.92
CA ASP A 61 18.98 -1.95 13.13
C ASP A 61 19.52 -2.51 11.82
N GLY A 62 19.23 -1.82 10.71
CA GLY A 62 19.58 -2.27 9.36
C GLY A 62 18.75 -3.45 8.83
N GLY A 63 17.93 -4.09 9.68
CA GLY A 63 17.05 -5.19 9.30
C GLY A 63 15.87 -4.74 8.44
N THR A 64 15.25 -5.70 7.74
CA THR A 64 14.07 -5.43 6.90
C THR A 64 12.87 -6.18 7.44
N LEU A 65 11.87 -5.42 7.90
CA LEU A 65 10.55 -5.92 8.23
C LEU A 65 9.80 -6.25 6.93
N ARG A 66 9.20 -7.44 6.87
CA ARG A 66 8.26 -7.83 5.81
C ARG A 66 6.88 -7.95 6.43
N TYR A 67 5.98 -7.05 6.04
CA TYR A 67 4.60 -6.98 6.52
C TYR A 67 3.64 -7.36 5.40
N THR A 68 2.94 -8.48 5.55
CA THR A 68 1.98 -8.98 4.58
C THR A 68 0.55 -8.64 5.00
N PHE A 69 -0.25 -8.11 4.08
CA PHE A 69 -1.66 -7.78 4.28
C PHE A 69 -2.48 -8.08 3.01
N GLY A 70 -3.80 -8.22 3.14
CA GLY A 70 -4.71 -8.33 2.01
C GLY A 70 -5.05 -6.96 1.44
N LEU A 71 -5.06 -6.83 0.12
CA LEU A 71 -5.56 -5.67 -0.61
C LEU A 71 -6.71 -6.10 -1.52
N THR A 72 -7.86 -5.45 -1.38
CA THR A 72 -9.08 -5.73 -2.14
C THR A 72 -9.41 -4.57 -3.05
N ASN A 73 -9.71 -4.85 -4.33
CA ASN A 73 -10.28 -3.86 -5.24
C ASN A 73 -11.81 -3.80 -5.04
N THR A 74 -12.28 -2.76 -4.36
CA THR A 74 -13.71 -2.52 -4.12
C THR A 74 -14.36 -1.69 -5.22
N GLY A 75 -13.58 -1.22 -6.20
CA GLY A 75 -14.06 -0.52 -7.38
C GLY A 75 -14.68 -1.46 -8.43
N HIS A 76 -15.30 -0.87 -9.43
CA HIS A 76 -15.97 -1.61 -10.52
C HIS A 76 -15.04 -1.92 -11.72
N LEU A 77 -13.86 -1.33 -11.76
CA LEU A 77 -12.89 -1.50 -12.84
C LEU A 77 -11.68 -2.31 -12.38
N PRO A 78 -11.13 -3.18 -13.24
CA PRO A 78 -9.87 -3.85 -12.93
C PRO A 78 -8.72 -2.84 -12.83
N LEU A 79 -7.76 -3.13 -11.97
CA LEU A 79 -6.57 -2.31 -11.78
C LEU A 79 -5.32 -3.17 -11.61
N THR A 80 -4.17 -2.58 -11.88
CA THR A 80 -2.86 -3.17 -11.60
C THR A 80 -2.14 -2.29 -10.59
N VAL A 81 -1.72 -2.86 -9.45
CA VAL A 81 -0.82 -2.20 -8.51
C VAL A 81 0.60 -2.31 -9.05
N ARG A 82 1.30 -1.19 -9.24
CA ARG A 82 2.65 -1.06 -9.82
C ARG A 82 3.74 -0.80 -8.76
N GLY A 83 3.45 -1.17 -7.50
CA GLY A 83 4.31 -0.93 -6.34
C GLY A 83 3.99 0.34 -5.56
N LEU A 84 4.99 0.85 -4.85
CA LEU A 84 4.88 2.06 -4.02
C LEU A 84 5.02 3.34 -4.85
N ALA A 85 4.27 4.37 -4.48
CA ALA A 85 4.51 5.73 -4.94
C ALA A 85 5.77 6.33 -4.31
N ASP A 86 6.32 7.36 -4.95
CA ASP A 86 7.54 8.03 -4.48
C ASP A 86 7.27 8.86 -3.21
N ASP A 87 6.09 9.51 -3.13
CA ASP A 87 5.68 10.32 -1.98
C ASP A 87 5.00 9.48 -0.89
N GLN A 88 5.81 8.73 -0.13
CA GLN A 88 5.32 7.98 1.02
C GLN A 88 5.19 8.85 2.28
N PRO A 89 4.26 8.52 3.22
CA PRO A 89 4.20 9.18 4.51
C PRO A 89 5.54 9.12 5.23
N SER A 90 6.04 10.26 5.68
CA SER A 90 7.31 10.34 6.40
C SER A 90 7.29 9.49 7.67
N THR A 91 8.37 8.75 7.91
CA THR A 91 8.55 7.93 9.12
C THR A 91 10.01 7.97 9.54
N ARG A 92 10.28 7.87 10.86
CA ARG A 92 11.63 8.14 11.41
C ARG A 92 12.53 6.91 11.43
N LEU A 93 11.97 5.73 11.71
CA LEU A 93 12.73 4.49 11.88
C LEU A 93 12.54 3.50 10.75
N PHE A 94 11.64 3.79 9.82
CA PHE A 94 11.40 2.94 8.66
C PHE A 94 11.80 3.66 7.38
N THR A 95 12.16 2.87 6.38
CA THR A 95 12.31 3.30 4.99
C THR A 95 11.55 2.31 4.15
N TYR A 96 10.63 2.80 3.32
CA TYR A 96 9.91 1.95 2.39
C TYR A 96 10.87 1.49 1.30
N THR A 97 11.02 0.18 1.15
CA THR A 97 12.00 -0.42 0.21
C THR A 97 11.36 -1.24 -0.90
N GLY A 98 10.07 -1.57 -0.78
CA GLY A 98 9.36 -2.27 -1.84
C GLY A 98 8.02 -2.82 -1.40
N LEU A 99 7.27 -3.26 -2.39
CA LEU A 99 5.99 -3.94 -2.25
C LEU A 99 5.97 -5.07 -3.28
N THR A 100 5.62 -6.28 -2.84
CA THR A 100 5.55 -7.44 -3.74
C THR A 100 4.23 -8.18 -3.57
N GLY A 101 3.73 -8.75 -4.65
CA GLY A 101 2.59 -9.66 -4.66
C GLY A 101 2.90 -11.04 -4.05
N PRO A 102 1.93 -11.96 -4.10
CA PRO A 102 2.02 -13.29 -3.48
C PRO A 102 3.18 -14.13 -4.04
N ASP A 103 3.50 -13.97 -5.33
CA ASP A 103 4.56 -14.71 -6.01
C ASP A 103 5.89 -13.93 -6.07
N GLY A 104 6.02 -12.86 -5.28
CA GLY A 104 7.19 -11.98 -5.31
C GLY A 104 7.20 -10.98 -6.48
N ALA A 105 6.17 -10.96 -7.32
CA ALA A 105 6.03 -10.02 -8.42
C ALA A 105 5.93 -8.57 -7.93
N GLY A 106 6.51 -7.62 -8.68
CA GLY A 106 6.41 -6.19 -8.39
C GLY A 106 5.05 -5.57 -8.77
N ASP A 107 4.36 -6.22 -9.71
CA ASP A 107 3.04 -5.81 -10.17
C ASP A 107 1.98 -6.84 -9.78
N VAL A 108 0.79 -6.38 -9.41
CA VAL A 108 -0.34 -7.22 -9.01
C VAL A 108 -1.62 -6.77 -9.70
N HIS A 109 -2.20 -7.64 -10.51
CA HIS A 109 -3.51 -7.40 -11.11
C HIS A 109 -4.64 -7.76 -10.15
N LEU A 110 -5.66 -6.92 -10.10
CA LEU A 110 -6.86 -7.10 -9.28
C LEU A 110 -8.11 -6.77 -10.10
N GLY A 111 -8.92 -7.79 -10.39
CA GLY A 111 -10.27 -7.61 -10.88
C GLY A 111 -11.20 -6.98 -9.82
N PRO A 112 -12.41 -6.53 -10.22
CA PRO A 112 -13.41 -6.04 -9.26
C PRO A 112 -13.76 -7.10 -8.21
N GLY A 113 -13.69 -6.73 -6.93
CA GLY A 113 -13.92 -7.61 -5.77
C GLY A 113 -12.78 -8.58 -5.47
N GLU A 114 -11.72 -8.63 -6.30
CA GLU A 114 -10.59 -9.52 -6.08
C GLU A 114 -9.72 -9.03 -4.93
N THR A 115 -9.12 -9.97 -4.21
CA THR A 115 -8.18 -9.72 -3.12
C THR A 115 -6.86 -10.42 -3.37
N ALA A 116 -5.75 -9.70 -3.21
CA ALA A 116 -4.40 -10.28 -3.25
C ALA A 116 -3.64 -10.02 -1.94
N ARG A 117 -2.69 -10.89 -1.61
CA ARG A 117 -1.77 -10.69 -0.50
C ARG A 117 -0.54 -9.90 -0.98
N LEU A 118 -0.33 -8.73 -0.41
CA LEU A 118 0.83 -7.90 -0.68
C LEU A 118 1.79 -7.93 0.50
N THR A 119 3.10 -7.90 0.22
CA THR A 119 4.16 -7.83 1.22
C THR A 119 4.91 -6.52 1.09
N LEU A 120 4.75 -5.66 2.09
CA LEU A 120 5.47 -4.41 2.26
C LEU A 120 6.82 -4.66 2.92
N ALA A 121 7.90 -4.16 2.31
CA ALA A 121 9.25 -4.23 2.85
C ALA A 121 9.66 -2.88 3.46
N LEU A 122 9.88 -2.86 4.77
CA LEU A 122 10.30 -1.68 5.53
C LEU A 122 11.69 -1.93 6.12
N ARG A 123 12.70 -1.19 5.64
CA ARG A 123 14.03 -1.22 6.25
C ARG A 123 14.06 -0.39 7.51
N MET A 124 14.59 -0.94 8.58
CA MET A 124 14.75 -0.28 9.87
C MET A 124 16.09 0.47 9.92
N GLY A 125 16.08 1.70 10.42
CA GLY A 125 17.28 2.54 10.53
C GLY A 125 17.07 3.77 11.42
N GLY A 126 18.08 4.65 11.46
CA GLY A 126 18.02 5.90 12.22
C GLY A 126 18.37 5.77 13.71
N CYS A 127 18.80 4.59 14.15
CA CYS A 127 19.09 4.31 15.56
C CYS A 127 20.26 5.13 16.13
N GLU A 128 21.22 5.53 15.28
CA GLU A 128 22.37 6.33 15.71
C GLU A 128 22.05 7.81 15.92
N SER A 129 20.98 8.33 15.31
CA SER A 129 20.62 9.76 15.32
C SER A 129 19.35 10.07 16.11
N LEU A 130 18.54 9.07 16.44
CA LEU A 130 17.26 9.24 17.13
C LEU A 130 17.35 8.86 18.61
N SER A 131 16.80 9.70 19.50
CA SER A 131 16.86 9.50 20.95
C SER A 131 16.16 8.20 21.37
N ALA A 132 16.60 7.60 22.48
CA ALA A 132 15.98 6.43 23.13
C ALA A 132 14.57 6.76 23.69
N ARG A 133 13.57 6.84 22.79
CA ARG A 133 12.12 7.04 22.96
C ARG A 133 11.42 7.43 21.65
N ALA A 134 12.15 7.69 20.56
CA ALA A 134 11.55 7.96 19.27
C ALA A 134 10.74 6.75 18.78
N GLY A 135 9.41 6.81 18.83
CA GLY A 135 8.57 5.84 18.13
C GLY A 135 8.53 6.10 16.62
N ALA A 136 8.26 5.06 15.84
CA ALA A 136 7.86 5.18 14.45
C ALA A 136 6.62 4.31 14.21
N PHE A 137 5.67 4.88 13.52
CA PHE A 137 4.42 4.23 13.13
C PHE A 137 4.30 4.28 11.62
N VAL A 138 3.72 3.23 11.04
CA VAL A 138 3.24 3.20 9.67
C VAL A 138 1.77 2.80 9.73
N THR A 139 0.90 3.74 9.38
CA THR A 139 -0.56 3.57 9.38
C THR A 139 -1.13 3.42 7.99
N GLU A 140 -0.39 3.84 6.98
CA GLU A 140 -0.83 3.89 5.59
C GLU A 140 0.36 3.81 4.65
N VAL A 141 0.09 3.46 3.40
CA VAL A 141 1.04 3.49 2.29
C VAL A 141 0.37 4.08 1.06
N VAL A 142 1.17 4.65 0.16
CA VAL A 142 0.67 5.17 -1.12
C VAL A 142 1.08 4.23 -2.23
N LEU A 143 0.11 3.73 -2.99
CA LEU A 143 0.32 2.74 -4.05
C LEU A 143 0.24 3.42 -5.40
N ARG A 144 1.14 3.09 -6.33
CA ARG A 144 0.93 3.40 -7.75
C ARG A 144 0.00 2.36 -8.33
N THR A 145 -1.01 2.82 -9.04
CA THR A 145 -2.01 1.95 -9.67
C THR A 145 -2.23 2.38 -11.11
N GLU A 146 -2.56 1.41 -11.95
CA GLU A 146 -2.98 1.61 -13.33
C GLU A 146 -4.36 0.97 -13.51
N GLN A 147 -5.39 1.78 -13.68
CA GLN A 147 -6.76 1.32 -13.86
C GLN A 147 -7.11 1.21 -15.35
N ALA A 148 -7.79 0.12 -15.71
CA ALA A 148 -8.21 -0.17 -17.09
C ALA A 148 -7.08 -0.10 -18.15
N GLY A 149 -5.82 -0.21 -17.73
CA GLY A 149 -4.64 -0.21 -18.60
C GLY A 149 -4.17 1.17 -19.08
N VAL A 150 -4.80 2.26 -18.65
CA VAL A 150 -4.55 3.61 -19.20
C VAL A 150 -4.57 4.75 -18.19
N PHE A 151 -5.10 4.52 -16.98
CA PHE A 151 -5.23 5.58 -15.97
C PHE A 151 -4.28 5.30 -14.82
N ASP A 152 -3.16 6.04 -14.79
CA ASP A 152 -2.26 6.04 -13.65
C ASP A 152 -2.82 6.92 -12.52
N ASP A 153 -2.86 6.36 -11.32
CA ASP A 153 -3.30 7.03 -10.09
C ASP A 153 -2.41 6.62 -8.91
N GLU A 154 -2.25 7.51 -7.93
CA GLU A 154 -1.65 7.22 -6.64
C GLU A 154 -2.73 7.12 -5.57
N VAL A 155 -2.80 5.96 -4.90
CA VAL A 155 -3.88 5.65 -3.97
C VAL A 155 -3.32 5.43 -2.58
N ARG A 156 -3.73 6.27 -1.62
CA ARG A 156 -3.40 6.12 -0.21
C ARG A 156 -4.30 5.06 0.41
N VAL A 157 -3.71 4.02 0.99
CA VAL A 157 -4.43 2.94 1.67
C VAL A 157 -3.97 2.84 3.13
N THR A 158 -4.94 2.82 4.05
CA THR A 158 -4.67 2.57 5.47
C THR A 158 -4.32 1.10 5.67
N LEU A 159 -3.32 0.78 6.48
CA LEU A 159 -2.97 -0.60 6.83
C LEU A 159 -4.00 -1.18 7.82
N PRO A 160 -4.28 -2.50 7.76
CA PRO A 160 -5.24 -3.12 8.67
C PRO A 160 -4.73 -3.16 10.13
N GLU A 161 -3.41 -3.04 10.32
CA GLU A 161 -2.79 -2.83 11.62
C GLU A 161 -1.77 -1.70 11.52
N GLU A 162 -1.76 -0.79 12.49
CA GLU A 162 -0.67 0.17 12.63
C GLU A 162 0.62 -0.59 12.95
N VAL A 163 1.61 -0.49 12.08
CA VAL A 163 2.94 -1.05 12.34
C VAL A 163 3.69 -0.07 13.22
N HIS A 164 3.96 -0.46 14.45
CA HIS A 164 4.61 0.37 15.45
C HIS A 164 5.95 -0.26 15.85
N THR A 165 7.00 0.55 15.87
CA THR A 165 8.26 0.20 16.54
C THR A 165 8.75 1.37 17.37
N GLY A 166 9.41 1.06 18.48
CA GLY A 166 10.09 2.04 19.31
C GLY A 166 11.57 2.07 18.97
N SER A 167 12.17 3.26 18.97
CA SER A 167 13.61 3.39 19.05
C SER A 167 14.08 2.70 20.31
N PRO A 168 15.30 2.18 20.29
CA PRO A 168 15.74 1.39 21.40
C PRO A 168 16.00 2.21 22.66
N ARG A 169 15.17 2.00 23.68
CA ARG A 169 15.75 1.59 24.97
C ARG A 169 16.09 0.10 24.98
N GLU A 170 15.66 -0.64 23.95
CA GLU A 170 15.56 -2.12 23.87
C GLU A 170 16.44 -2.78 22.77
N ALA A 171 17.17 -1.99 21.99
CA ALA A 171 18.13 -2.44 20.96
C ALA A 171 19.48 -1.71 21.14
N PHE A 172 20.57 -2.42 20.88
CA PHE A 172 21.91 -1.89 21.08
C PHE A 172 22.36 -1.13 19.82
N CYS A 173 22.57 0.19 19.93
CA CYS A 173 23.12 1.04 18.87
C CYS A 173 24.57 1.40 19.21
N PRO A 174 25.57 0.74 18.61
CA PRO A 174 26.95 0.83 19.07
C PRO A 174 27.58 2.22 18.91
N ARG A 175 27.08 3.09 18.02
CA ARG A 175 27.67 4.40 17.73
C ARG A 175 26.68 5.55 17.91
N SER A 176 25.81 5.45 18.92
CA SER A 176 24.69 6.40 19.05
C SER A 176 25.20 7.80 19.40
N THR A 177 24.75 8.78 18.63
CA THR A 177 24.97 10.22 18.84
C THR A 177 23.73 10.91 19.42
N ALA A 178 22.65 10.15 19.62
CA ALA A 178 21.39 10.68 20.05
C ALA A 178 21.41 11.03 21.55
N THR A 179 21.02 12.25 21.90
CA THR A 179 20.94 12.67 23.31
C THR A 179 19.57 12.29 23.88
N SER A 180 19.54 11.74 25.10
CA SER A 180 18.30 11.35 25.80
C SER A 180 17.74 12.47 26.70
N ARG A 181 18.38 13.65 26.70
CA ARG A 181 18.11 14.74 27.63
C ARG A 181 17.16 15.78 26.99
N PRO A 182 16.02 16.12 27.62
CA PRO A 182 15.26 17.30 27.22
C PRO A 182 16.13 18.56 27.40
N PRO A 183 15.97 19.62 26.59
CA PRO A 183 16.47 20.93 26.98
C PRO A 183 15.85 21.27 28.35
N GLY A 184 16.73 21.61 29.30
CA GLY A 184 16.34 22.04 30.65
C GLY A 184 15.70 23.41 30.65
#